data_AF-A0A9E6REJ0-F1
#
_entry.id   AF-A0A9E6REJ0-F1
#
_cell.length_a   1.000
_cell.length_b   1.000
_cell.length_c   1.000
_cell.angle_alpha   90.00
_cell.angle_beta   90.00
_cell.angle_gamma   90.00
#
_symmetry.space_group_name_H-M   'P 1'
#
loop_
_entity.id
_entity.type
_entity.pdbx_description
1 polymer ?
#
loop_
_entity_poly.entity_id
_entity_poly.type
_entity_poly.pdbx_seq_one_letter_code
_entity_poly.pdbx_strand_id
1 'polypeptide(L)'
;MIGHAPLPNVWLGFSAEDQERFDERWTAVKPLAKAGWLTWWSAEPLLGPVDPSAAIPEVHHHPDNVRSPALDALVRAAATMIGPGLRWVVTGGESGPGARPMHPDWARSLRDRCAAAGVPFLFKQWGEWAPSTPEQAAGNPRSGWRCLAGHPHVARREELYPEAGAAFIERVGKKAAGRTLDGVIHDAYPEPSV
;
A
#
# COMPACT_ATOMS: atom_id res chain seq x y z
N MET A 1 32.73 -6.51 8.14
CA MET A 1 31.85 -5.46 7.58
C MET A 1 31.78 -4.32 8.58
N ILE A 2 32.14 -3.11 8.17
CA ILE A 2 32.04 -1.91 9.01
C ILE A 2 30.56 -1.48 8.95
N GLY A 3 29.72 -2.07 9.80
CA GLY A 3 28.31 -1.72 9.90
C GLY A 3 28.17 -0.35 10.54
N HIS A 4 27.92 0.68 9.74
CA HIS A 4 27.59 2.00 10.28
C HIS A 4 26.21 1.92 10.93
N ALA A 5 26.09 2.51 12.12
CA ALA A 5 24.81 2.65 12.80
C ALA A 5 23.82 3.45 11.92
N PRO A 6 22.50 3.18 12.01
CA PRO A 6 21.48 3.98 11.34
C PRO A 6 21.65 5.47 11.62
N LEU A 7 21.53 6.29 10.57
CA LEU A 7 21.58 7.74 10.72
C LEU A 7 20.16 8.28 10.98
N PRO A 8 19.97 9.16 11.98
CA PRO A 8 18.64 9.55 12.46
C PRO A 8 17.77 10.27 11.41
N ASN A 9 18.41 10.91 10.43
CA ASN A 9 17.78 11.72 9.38
C ASN A 9 17.89 11.09 7.98
N VAL A 10 18.21 9.80 7.89
CA VAL A 10 18.33 9.09 6.61
C VAL A 10 17.33 7.94 6.55
N TRP A 11 16.47 7.98 5.55
CA TRP A 11 15.42 6.98 5.33
C TRP A 11 15.69 6.24 4.03
N LEU A 12 15.70 4.90 4.10
CA LEU A 12 16.04 4.05 2.97
C LEU A 12 14.77 3.52 2.31
N GLY A 13 14.54 3.92 1.07
CA GLY A 13 13.33 3.60 0.33
C GLY A 13 13.55 2.64 -0.81
N PHE A 14 12.50 1.91 -1.18
CA PHE A 14 12.41 1.25 -2.47
C PHE A 14 11.02 1.46 -3.09
N SER A 15 10.95 1.41 -4.41
CA SER A 15 9.66 1.36 -5.12
C SER A 15 9.31 -0.09 -5.42
N ALA A 16 8.03 -0.47 -5.37
CA ALA A 16 7.56 -1.74 -5.93
C ALA A 16 6.11 -1.63 -6.36
N GLU A 17 5.88 -1.95 -7.62
CA GLU A 17 4.61 -1.78 -8.33
C GLU A 17 3.69 -3.01 -8.22
N ASP A 18 4.24 -4.18 -7.93
CA ASP A 18 3.54 -5.47 -7.79
C ASP A 18 4.31 -6.43 -6.85
N GLN A 19 3.74 -7.62 -6.63
CA GLN A 19 4.26 -8.61 -5.68
C GLN A 19 5.68 -9.07 -6.01
N GLU A 20 5.97 -9.36 -7.27
CA GLU A 20 7.28 -9.90 -7.70
C GLU A 20 8.39 -8.91 -7.35
N ARG A 21 8.19 -7.64 -7.72
CA ARG A 21 9.15 -6.57 -7.41
C ARG A 21 9.23 -6.29 -5.92
N PHE A 22 8.13 -6.41 -5.19
CA PHE A 22 8.11 -6.24 -3.74
C PHE A 22 8.97 -7.30 -3.06
N ASP A 23 8.80 -8.58 -3.42
CA ASP A 23 9.56 -9.70 -2.85
C ASP A 23 11.06 -9.59 -3.14
N GLU A 24 11.40 -9.26 -4.39
CA GLU A 24 12.78 -9.04 -4.82
C GLU A 24 13.44 -7.93 -3.99
N ARG A 25 12.78 -6.77 -3.88
CA ARG A 25 13.35 -5.58 -3.24
C ARG A 25 13.32 -5.69 -1.72
N TRP A 26 12.28 -6.28 -1.14
CA TRP A 26 12.21 -6.54 0.29
C TRP A 26 13.32 -7.50 0.74
N THR A 27 13.69 -8.47 -0.10
CA THR A 27 14.83 -9.35 0.19
C THR A 27 16.13 -8.55 0.42
N ALA A 28 16.37 -7.50 -0.36
CA ALA A 28 17.54 -6.63 -0.21
C ALA A 28 17.41 -5.63 0.95
N VAL A 29 16.20 -5.15 1.25
CA VAL A 29 15.95 -4.09 2.24
C VAL A 29 15.77 -4.64 3.66
N LYS A 30 15.24 -5.85 3.82
CA LYS A 30 14.98 -6.50 5.11
C LYS A 30 16.20 -6.54 6.04
N PRO A 31 17.45 -6.82 5.58
CA PRO A 31 18.63 -6.73 6.44
C PRO A 31 18.91 -5.32 6.97
N LEU A 32 18.62 -4.28 6.17
CA LEU A 32 18.78 -2.87 6.59
C LEU A 32 17.75 -2.50 7.65
N ALA A 33 16.50 -2.92 7.44
CA ALA A 33 15.43 -2.76 8.42
C ALA A 33 15.81 -3.45 9.75
N LYS A 34 16.27 -4.71 9.70
CA LYS A 34 16.80 -5.43 10.88
C LYS A 34 17.97 -4.74 11.57
N ALA A 35 18.82 -4.04 10.82
CA ALA A 35 19.92 -3.25 11.35
C ALA A 35 19.48 -1.91 11.98
N GLY A 36 18.17 -1.63 12.02
CA GLY A 36 17.58 -0.46 12.68
C GLY A 36 17.37 0.74 11.76
N TRP A 37 17.63 0.63 10.45
CA TRP A 37 17.34 1.70 9.51
C TRP A 37 15.83 1.93 9.38
N LEU A 38 15.43 3.20 9.28
CA LEU A 38 14.08 3.53 8.85
C LEU A 38 13.95 3.17 7.37
N THR A 39 13.14 2.16 7.08
CA THR A 39 12.86 1.72 5.70
C THR A 39 11.44 2.06 5.29
N TRP A 40 11.26 2.43 4.03
CA TRP A 40 9.96 2.82 3.48
C TRP A 40 9.73 2.24 2.08
N TRP A 41 8.46 2.15 1.70
CA TRP A 41 8.05 1.58 0.42
C TRP A 41 7.19 2.55 -0.37
N SER A 42 7.61 2.83 -1.61
CA SER A 42 6.80 3.49 -2.64
C SER A 42 6.05 2.45 -3.47
N ALA A 43 4.81 2.18 -3.09
CA ALA A 43 3.84 1.39 -3.84
C ALA A 43 3.24 2.23 -5.00
N GLU A 44 4.11 2.73 -5.90
CA GLU A 44 3.74 3.67 -6.96
C GLU A 44 4.45 3.40 -8.30
N PRO A 45 3.70 3.27 -9.41
CA PRO A 45 2.25 3.02 -9.43
C PRO A 45 1.95 1.64 -8.85
N LEU A 46 0.85 1.48 -8.11
CA LEU A 46 0.40 0.15 -7.67
C LEU A 46 -0.38 -0.54 -8.79
N LEU A 47 0.18 -1.62 -9.35
CA LEU A 47 -0.29 -2.29 -10.55
C LEU A 47 -0.95 -3.64 -10.31
N GLY A 48 -0.83 -4.16 -9.09
CA GLY A 48 -1.51 -5.37 -8.62
C GLY A 48 -1.63 -5.38 -7.09
N PRO A 49 -2.38 -6.35 -6.55
CA PRO A 49 -2.38 -6.59 -5.12
C PRO A 49 -0.96 -7.02 -4.68
N VAL A 50 -0.57 -6.56 -3.50
CA VAL A 50 0.67 -6.96 -2.84
C VAL A 50 0.32 -7.39 -1.42
N ASP A 51 0.84 -8.54 -1.02
CA ASP A 51 0.86 -9.02 0.35
C ASP A 51 2.19 -8.61 1.01
N PRO A 52 2.19 -7.55 1.85
CA PRO A 52 3.38 -7.10 2.54
C PRO A 52 3.55 -7.77 3.91
N SER A 53 2.90 -8.90 4.20
CA SER A 53 2.93 -9.54 5.53
C SER A 53 4.34 -9.84 6.04
N ALA A 54 5.30 -10.10 5.13
CA ALA A 54 6.71 -10.30 5.46
C ALA A 54 7.43 -9.02 5.93
N ALA A 55 6.82 -7.84 5.74
CA ALA A 55 7.37 -6.53 6.02
C ALA A 55 6.51 -5.69 6.97
N ILE A 56 5.20 -5.94 7.02
CA ILE A 56 4.21 -5.28 7.88
C ILE A 56 3.33 -6.39 8.46
N PRO A 57 3.66 -6.91 9.66
CA PRO A 57 2.90 -7.99 10.28
C PRO A 57 1.45 -7.58 10.53
N GLU A 58 0.52 -8.50 10.33
CA GLU A 58 -0.85 -8.32 10.83
C GLU A 58 -0.85 -8.30 12.36
N VAL A 59 -1.40 -7.24 12.93
CA VAL A 59 -1.70 -7.17 14.36
C VAL A 59 -3.19 -7.43 14.50
N HIS A 60 -3.58 -8.69 14.73
CA HIS A 60 -4.98 -9.00 15.03
C HIS A 60 -5.35 -8.46 16.42
N HIS A 61 -6.11 -7.37 16.46
CA HIS A 61 -6.83 -6.96 17.66
C HIS A 61 -8.18 -7.69 17.67
N HIS A 62 -8.33 -8.69 18.53
CA HIS A 62 -9.63 -9.30 18.78
C HIS A 62 -10.50 -8.28 19.56
N PRO A 63 -11.73 -7.97 19.13
CA PRO A 63 -12.56 -6.95 19.77
C PRO A 63 -12.88 -7.24 21.25
N ASP A 64 -12.90 -8.52 21.64
CA ASP A 64 -13.12 -8.96 23.03
C ASP A 64 -11.84 -9.04 23.88
N ASN A 65 -10.66 -8.76 23.30
CA ASN A 65 -9.44 -8.74 24.09
C ASN A 65 -9.45 -7.49 24.97
N VAL A 66 -9.71 -7.69 26.26
CA VAL A 66 -9.40 -6.70 27.30
C VAL A 66 -7.96 -6.26 27.07
N ARG A 67 -7.76 -4.96 26.77
CA ARG A 67 -6.43 -4.34 26.70
C ARG A 67 -5.66 -4.72 27.96
N SER A 68 -4.70 -5.63 27.83
CA SER A 68 -3.78 -5.96 28.90
C SER A 68 -2.49 -5.19 28.63
N PRO A 69 -2.11 -4.24 29.49
CA PRO A 69 -0.83 -3.55 29.37
C PRO A 69 0.36 -4.52 29.27
N ALA A 70 0.25 -5.69 29.90
CA ALA A 70 1.25 -6.75 29.82
C ALA A 70 1.28 -7.45 28.45
N LEU A 71 0.11 -7.73 27.84
CA LEU A 71 0.06 -8.29 26.48
C LEU A 71 0.57 -7.28 25.45
N ASP A 72 0.17 -6.02 25.56
CA ASP A 72 0.67 -4.97 24.67
C ASP A 72 2.19 -4.79 24.82
N ALA A 73 2.72 -4.90 26.04
CA ALA A 73 4.16 -4.88 26.29
C ALA A 73 4.85 -6.12 25.67
N LEU A 74 4.24 -7.29 25.75
CA LEU A 74 4.77 -8.53 25.15
C LEU A 74 4.76 -8.47 23.61
N VAL A 75 3.69 -7.94 23.02
CA VAL A 75 3.58 -7.69 21.56
C VAL A 75 4.62 -6.67 21.12
N ARG A 76 4.81 -5.58 21.87
CA ARG A 76 5.88 -4.60 21.61
C ARG A 76 7.28 -5.21 21.74
N ALA A 77 7.52 -6.03 22.76
CA ALA A 77 8.78 -6.75 22.94
C ALA A 77 9.04 -7.76 21.81
N ALA A 78 8.02 -8.51 21.40
CA ALA A 78 8.09 -9.44 20.27
C ALA A 78 8.33 -8.71 18.94
N ALA A 79 7.66 -7.58 18.70
CA ALA A 79 7.92 -6.73 17.54
C ALA A 79 9.38 -6.21 17.52
N THR A 80 9.97 -5.98 18.70
CA THR A 80 11.39 -5.62 18.83
C THR A 80 12.32 -6.79 18.46
N MET A 81 11.92 -8.03 18.75
CA MET A 81 12.67 -9.26 18.41
C MET A 81 12.60 -9.64 16.92
N ILE A 82 11.54 -9.23 16.21
CA ILE A 82 11.35 -9.51 14.77
C ILE A 82 12.16 -8.51 13.89
N GLY A 83 12.65 -7.42 14.50
CA GLY A 83 13.28 -6.29 13.81
C GLY A 83 12.23 -5.38 13.17
N PRO A 84 12.47 -4.07 13.05
CA PRO A 84 11.46 -3.18 12.51
C PRO A 84 11.23 -3.54 11.04
N GLY A 85 9.96 -3.75 10.69
CA GLY A 85 9.51 -3.88 9.33
C GLY A 85 9.55 -2.56 8.58
N LEU A 86 8.72 -2.42 7.55
CA LEU A 86 8.49 -1.13 6.90
C LEU A 86 7.91 -0.13 7.91
N ARG A 87 8.45 1.10 7.90
CA ARG A 87 8.03 2.18 8.80
C ARG A 87 7.27 3.31 8.09
N TRP A 88 7.11 3.21 6.79
CA TRP A 88 6.29 4.13 6.01
C TRP A 88 5.92 3.49 4.68
N VAL A 89 4.65 3.64 4.28
CA VAL A 89 4.16 3.20 2.97
C VAL A 89 3.53 4.38 2.27
N VAL A 90 3.95 4.58 1.02
CA VAL A 90 3.40 5.58 0.10
C VAL A 90 2.71 4.81 -1.03
N THR A 91 1.46 5.14 -1.35
CA THR A 91 0.68 4.46 -2.38
C THR A 91 0.06 5.46 -3.34
N GLY A 92 0.01 5.09 -4.62
CA GLY A 92 -0.58 5.94 -5.65
C GLY A 92 -0.67 5.27 -7.01
N GLY A 93 -1.54 5.80 -7.86
CA GLY A 93 -1.74 5.34 -9.23
C GLY A 93 -0.88 6.08 -10.26
N GLU A 94 -0.86 5.52 -11.47
CA GLU A 94 0.00 5.98 -12.57
C GLU A 94 -0.54 7.28 -13.21
N SER A 95 0.36 8.20 -13.59
CA SER A 95 0.01 9.43 -14.32
C SER A 95 0.52 9.39 -15.77
N GLY A 96 -0.05 10.21 -16.64
CA GLY A 96 0.40 10.37 -18.03
C GLY A 96 -0.43 9.60 -19.07
N PRO A 97 -0.12 9.76 -20.37
CA PRO A 97 -0.99 9.28 -21.46
C PRO A 97 -1.32 7.79 -21.39
N GLY A 98 -0.35 6.96 -21.02
CA GLY A 98 -0.46 5.50 -20.90
C GLY A 98 -0.71 4.96 -19.49
N ALA A 99 -1.18 5.81 -18.56
CA ALA A 99 -1.45 5.39 -17.20
C ALA A 99 -2.37 4.16 -17.14
N ARG A 100 -2.02 3.18 -16.32
CA ARG A 100 -2.83 2.00 -16.02
C ARG A 100 -3.76 2.26 -14.83
N PRO A 101 -4.99 1.71 -14.84
CA PRO A 101 -5.92 1.84 -13.70
C PRO A 101 -5.46 0.99 -12.52
N MET A 102 -5.48 1.60 -11.33
CA MET A 102 -5.27 0.94 -10.04
C MET A 102 -6.63 0.51 -9.47
N HIS A 103 -6.71 -0.71 -8.93
CA HIS A 103 -7.91 -1.13 -8.19
C HIS A 103 -7.96 -0.43 -6.82
N PRO A 104 -9.11 0.12 -6.39
CA PRO A 104 -9.21 0.83 -5.11
C PRO A 104 -8.86 -0.05 -3.91
N ASP A 105 -9.26 -1.32 -3.92
CA ASP A 105 -9.01 -2.21 -2.80
C ASP A 105 -7.54 -2.54 -2.57
N TRP A 106 -6.67 -2.35 -3.57
CA TRP A 106 -5.23 -2.49 -3.36
C TRP A 106 -4.71 -1.40 -2.44
N ALA A 107 -5.13 -0.15 -2.67
CA ALA A 107 -4.77 0.98 -1.80
C ALA A 107 -5.45 0.88 -0.43
N ARG A 108 -6.71 0.43 -0.36
CA ARG A 108 -7.44 0.23 0.91
C ARG A 108 -6.78 -0.85 1.77
N SER A 109 -6.41 -1.99 1.17
CA SER A 109 -5.71 -3.07 1.88
C SER A 109 -4.40 -2.60 2.51
N LEU A 110 -3.60 -1.81 1.78
CA LEU A 110 -2.37 -1.21 2.31
C LEU A 110 -2.66 -0.20 3.43
N ARG A 111 -3.65 0.68 3.25
CA ARG A 111 -4.09 1.63 4.28
C ARG A 111 -4.48 0.91 5.56
N ASP A 112 -5.36 -0.08 5.47
CA ASP A 112 -5.94 -0.76 6.62
C ASP A 112 -4.89 -1.57 7.37
N ARG A 113 -3.97 -2.21 6.65
CA ARG A 113 -2.82 -2.89 7.25
C ARG A 113 -1.88 -1.91 7.95
N CYS A 114 -1.55 -0.79 7.31
CA CYS A 114 -0.70 0.23 7.92
C CYS A 114 -1.34 0.79 9.20
N ALA A 115 -2.64 1.06 9.17
CA ALA A 115 -3.40 1.49 10.34
C ALA A 115 -3.36 0.44 11.47
N ALA A 116 -3.56 -0.84 11.16
CA ALA A 116 -3.49 -1.93 12.15
C ALA A 116 -2.08 -2.10 12.75
N ALA A 117 -1.04 -1.89 11.96
CA ALA A 117 0.35 -2.03 12.39
C ALA A 117 0.95 -0.74 13.00
N GLY A 118 0.21 0.38 13.01
CA GLY A 118 0.74 1.68 13.43
C GLY A 118 1.85 2.21 12.51
N VAL A 119 1.84 1.81 11.23
CA VAL A 119 2.77 2.28 10.22
C VAL A 119 2.17 3.52 9.53
N PRO A 120 2.89 4.65 9.45
CA PRO A 120 2.48 5.79 8.64
C PRO A 120 2.13 5.38 7.19
N PHE A 121 0.99 5.87 6.71
CA PHE A 121 0.48 5.64 5.36
C PHE A 121 0.21 6.97 4.65
N LEU A 122 0.72 7.10 3.44
CA LEU A 122 0.46 8.24 2.57
C LEU A 122 -0.20 7.74 1.27
N PHE A 123 -1.41 8.22 0.99
CA PHE A 123 -2.03 8.08 -0.32
C PHE A 123 -1.72 9.32 -1.15
N LYS A 124 -0.84 9.18 -2.14
CA LYS A 124 -0.35 10.33 -2.90
C LYS A 124 -1.40 10.83 -3.87
N GLN A 125 -1.97 9.95 -4.68
CA GLN A 125 -3.02 10.25 -5.65
C GLN A 125 -3.48 9.00 -6.39
N TRP A 126 -4.59 9.11 -7.11
CA TRP A 126 -5.05 8.05 -8.02
C TRP A 126 -4.34 8.02 -9.39
N GLY A 127 -3.65 9.09 -9.78
CA GLY A 127 -3.09 9.20 -11.14
C GLY A 127 -4.16 9.64 -12.14
N GLU A 128 -4.20 9.09 -13.36
CA GLU A 128 -5.21 9.49 -14.38
C GLU A 128 -6.61 8.91 -14.19
N TRP A 129 -6.76 7.98 -13.27
CA TRP A 129 -7.94 7.13 -13.09
C TRP A 129 -8.59 7.38 -11.73
N ALA A 130 -9.87 7.10 -11.55
CA ALA A 130 -10.51 7.12 -10.24
C ALA A 130 -11.66 6.10 -10.17
N PRO A 131 -12.01 5.59 -8.97
CA PRO A 131 -13.23 4.79 -8.80
C PRO A 131 -14.46 5.55 -9.28
N SER A 132 -15.33 4.87 -10.03
CA SER A 132 -16.54 5.43 -10.63
C SER A 132 -17.60 4.32 -10.77
N THR A 133 -18.67 4.60 -11.51
CA THR A 133 -19.71 3.65 -11.90
C THR A 133 -19.93 3.67 -13.41
N PRO A 134 -20.47 2.60 -14.03
CA PRO A 134 -20.84 2.63 -15.44
C PRO A 134 -21.74 3.80 -15.81
N GLU A 135 -22.65 4.19 -14.91
CA GLU A 135 -23.60 5.30 -15.09
C GLU A 135 -22.88 6.66 -15.09
N GLN A 136 -21.94 6.88 -14.17
CA GLN A 136 -21.15 8.12 -14.09
C GLN A 136 -20.21 8.28 -15.29
N ALA A 137 -19.63 7.18 -15.76
CA ALA A 137 -18.69 7.16 -16.87
C ALA A 137 -19.35 7.00 -18.24
N ALA A 138 -20.68 7.14 -18.33
CA ALA A 138 -21.43 6.89 -19.56
C ALA A 138 -20.85 7.69 -20.75
N GLY A 139 -20.48 6.98 -21.82
CA GLY A 139 -19.87 7.59 -23.01
C GLY A 139 -18.36 7.82 -22.93
N ASN A 140 -17.69 7.47 -21.83
CA ASN A 140 -16.23 7.48 -21.74
C ASN A 140 -15.65 6.12 -22.16
N PRO A 141 -15.10 5.98 -23.40
CA PRO A 141 -14.64 4.70 -23.91
C PRO A 141 -13.36 4.18 -23.25
N ARG A 142 -12.74 5.00 -22.37
CA ARG A 142 -11.54 4.62 -21.65
C ARG A 142 -11.85 3.98 -20.30
N SER A 143 -13.08 4.06 -19.81
CA SER A 143 -13.49 3.52 -18.51
C SER A 143 -13.83 2.03 -18.59
N GLY A 144 -13.70 1.32 -17.49
CA GLY A 144 -14.03 -0.11 -17.46
C GLY A 144 -13.81 -0.78 -16.11
N TRP A 145 -14.14 -2.06 -16.08
CA TRP A 145 -13.95 -2.92 -14.92
C TRP A 145 -12.47 -3.28 -14.75
N ARG A 146 -11.98 -3.18 -13.52
CA ARG A 146 -10.66 -3.66 -13.09
C ARG A 146 -10.87 -4.82 -12.12
N CYS A 147 -10.24 -5.94 -12.38
CA CYS A 147 -10.28 -7.11 -11.50
C CYS A 147 -9.41 -6.91 -10.25
N LEU A 148 -9.82 -7.53 -9.14
CA LEU A 148 -9.08 -7.48 -7.86
C LEU A 148 -7.73 -8.20 -7.94
N ALA A 149 -7.63 -9.28 -8.72
CA ALA A 149 -6.41 -10.08 -8.81
C ALA A 149 -5.24 -9.38 -9.53
N GLY A 150 -5.51 -8.28 -10.26
CA GLY A 150 -4.45 -7.49 -10.91
C GLY A 150 -3.67 -8.25 -11.98
N HIS A 151 -4.35 -9.08 -12.77
CA HIS A 151 -3.69 -9.95 -13.74
C HIS A 151 -2.78 -9.18 -14.72
N PRO A 152 -1.55 -9.68 -14.99
CA PRO A 152 -0.70 -9.18 -16.08
C PRO A 152 -1.26 -9.55 -17.46
N HIS A 153 -2.24 -10.46 -17.49
CA HIS A 153 -2.97 -10.91 -18.68
C HIS A 153 -4.40 -10.34 -18.70
N VAL A 154 -5.08 -10.53 -19.84
CA VAL A 154 -6.51 -10.20 -19.97
C VAL A 154 -7.29 -11.00 -18.93
N ALA A 155 -7.96 -10.29 -18.02
CA ALA A 155 -8.79 -10.90 -16.99
C ALA A 155 -9.88 -11.76 -17.63
N ARG A 156 -10.26 -12.85 -16.95
CA ARG A 156 -11.39 -13.66 -17.41
C ARG A 156 -12.66 -12.83 -17.27
N ARG A 157 -13.66 -13.09 -18.11
CA ARG A 157 -14.90 -12.31 -18.13
C ARG A 157 -15.57 -12.34 -16.76
N GLU A 158 -15.51 -13.47 -16.06
CA GLU A 158 -16.12 -13.69 -14.75
C GLU A 158 -15.46 -12.86 -13.63
N GLU A 159 -14.20 -12.46 -13.80
CA GLU A 159 -13.42 -11.65 -12.86
C GLU A 159 -13.65 -10.14 -13.04
N LEU A 160 -14.44 -9.75 -14.05
CA LEU A 160 -14.75 -8.35 -14.40
C LEU A 160 -16.16 -7.95 -13.95
N TYR A 161 -16.73 -8.64 -12.97
CA TYR A 161 -18.02 -8.31 -12.37
C TYR A 161 -17.87 -7.95 -10.88
N PRO A 162 -18.77 -7.10 -10.33
CA PRO A 162 -18.77 -6.74 -8.92
C PRO A 162 -18.76 -7.94 -7.96
N GLU A 163 -19.47 -9.02 -8.33
CA GLU A 163 -19.57 -10.26 -7.56
C GLU A 163 -18.21 -10.91 -7.29
N ALA A 164 -17.25 -10.69 -8.21
CA ALA A 164 -15.88 -11.19 -8.12
C ALA A 164 -14.92 -10.16 -7.46
N GLY A 165 -15.45 -9.07 -6.91
CA GLY A 165 -14.68 -7.98 -6.32
C GLY A 165 -14.10 -7.00 -7.33
N ALA A 166 -14.57 -6.99 -8.59
CA ALA A 166 -14.11 -6.01 -9.57
C ALA A 166 -14.65 -4.60 -9.26
N ALA A 167 -13.81 -3.60 -9.47
CA ALA A 167 -14.18 -2.19 -9.36
C ALA A 167 -14.27 -1.54 -10.73
N PHE A 168 -15.27 -0.67 -10.92
CA PHE A 168 -15.35 0.15 -12.12
C PHE A 168 -14.47 1.40 -11.95
N ILE A 169 -13.59 1.62 -12.92
CA ILE A 169 -12.61 2.71 -12.89
C ILE A 169 -12.80 3.58 -14.12
N GLU A 170 -12.82 4.89 -13.92
CA GLU A 170 -12.96 5.88 -14.97
C GLU A 170 -11.66 6.66 -15.19
N ARG A 171 -11.33 6.92 -16.45
CA ARG A 171 -10.21 7.82 -16.79
C ARG A 171 -10.68 9.28 -16.77
N VAL A 172 -10.71 9.85 -15.57
CA VAL A 172 -11.12 11.25 -15.32
C VAL A 172 -10.01 12.27 -15.56
N GLY A 173 -8.76 11.82 -15.61
CA GLY A 173 -7.57 12.66 -15.72
C GLY A 173 -7.01 13.13 -14.38
N LYS A 174 -5.69 13.31 -14.30
CA LYS A 174 -4.95 13.55 -13.03
C LYS A 174 -5.55 14.62 -12.12
N LYS A 175 -5.95 15.76 -12.69
CA LYS A 175 -6.50 16.86 -11.91
C LYS A 175 -7.83 16.50 -11.24
N ALA A 176 -8.69 15.76 -11.93
CA ALA A 176 -10.00 15.37 -11.43
C ALA A 176 -9.94 14.17 -10.49
N ALA A 177 -8.99 13.25 -10.71
CA ALA A 177 -8.85 12.03 -9.92
C ALA A 177 -8.51 12.31 -8.45
N GLY A 178 -7.73 13.36 -8.19
CA GLY A 178 -7.48 13.86 -6.84
C GLY A 178 -6.61 12.95 -5.96
N ARG A 179 -6.61 13.28 -4.66
CA ARG A 179 -5.73 12.69 -3.63
C ARG A 179 -6.47 12.08 -2.45
N THR A 180 -7.78 11.90 -2.55
CA THR A 180 -8.59 11.32 -1.47
C THR A 180 -8.81 9.84 -1.72
N LEU A 181 -8.57 9.01 -0.71
CA LEU A 181 -8.97 7.61 -0.68
C LEU A 181 -10.18 7.49 0.25
N ASP A 182 -11.32 7.08 -0.31
CA ASP A 182 -12.62 7.05 0.36
C ASP A 182 -13.01 8.41 1.00
N GLY A 183 -12.77 9.49 0.25
CA GLY A 183 -13.10 10.87 0.68
C GLY A 183 -12.13 11.48 1.69
N VAL A 184 -11.11 10.75 2.15
CA VAL A 184 -10.16 11.19 3.18
C VAL A 184 -8.76 11.38 2.57
N ILE A 185 -8.05 12.43 3.02
CA ILE A 185 -6.63 12.62 2.73
C ILE A 185 -5.82 11.74 3.69
N HIS A 186 -4.89 10.96 3.16
CA HIS A 186 -3.95 10.16 3.94
C HIS A 186 -2.55 10.70 3.69
N ASP A 187 -1.97 11.41 4.65
CA ASP A 187 -0.72 12.16 4.54
C ASP A 187 0.20 11.94 5.74
N ALA A 188 0.13 10.76 6.38
CA ALA A 188 0.99 10.44 7.51
C ALA A 188 2.45 10.26 7.08
N TYR A 189 3.36 10.82 7.88
CA TYR A 189 4.81 10.68 7.75
C TYR A 189 5.39 10.02 9.01
N PRO A 190 6.53 9.32 8.89
CA PRO A 190 7.26 8.88 10.07
C PRO A 190 7.88 10.07 10.80
N GLU A 191 7.92 9.96 12.13
CA GLU A 191 8.69 10.88 12.96
C GLU A 191 10.20 10.62 12.78
N PRO A 192 11.05 11.67 12.80
CA PRO A 192 12.50 11.51 12.81
C PRO A 192 12.94 10.58 13.96
N SER A 193 13.94 9.74 13.71
CA SER A 193 14.50 8.91 14.78
C SER A 193 15.33 9.80 15.70
N VAL A 194 14.99 9.85 16.99
CA VAL A 194 15.75 10.55 18.04
C VAL A 194 17.11 9.89 18.29
#